data_AF-A0A2N0NBS0-F1
#
_entry.id   AF-A0A2N0NBS0-F1
#
_cell.length_a   1.000
_cell.length_b   1.000
_cell.length_c   1.000
_cell.angle_alpha   90.00
_cell.angle_beta   90.00
_cell.angle_gamma   90.00
#
_symmetry.space_group_name_H-M   'P 1'
#
loop_
_entity.id
_entity.type
_entity.pdbx_description
1 polymer ?
#
loop_
_entity_poly.entity_id
_entity_poly.type
_entity_poly.pdbx_seq_one_letter_code
_entity_poly.pdbx_strand_id
1 'polypeptide(L)'
;SFSSISVPSLFIILVIFALVKFDYNTHKKLNPKNLTPKHFFEFGEVLANSTILAKHELKAHKKSLEAPASLEEYCATFPLCLVQFYDGLLTTLYETKKRKLDRQKKYYKQQPKPLNYEKITKQITFFVSIILNIAFKGWKIWLP
;
A
#
# COMPACT_ATOMS: atom_id res chain seq x y z
N SER A 1 24.57 43.07 -24.24
CA SER A 1 23.16 42.94 -24.65
C SER A 1 22.53 41.85 -23.81
N PHE A 2 21.52 42.17 -23.01
CA PHE A 2 20.79 41.16 -22.25
C PHE A 2 19.99 40.31 -23.23
N SER A 3 20.36 39.04 -23.35
CA SER A 3 19.54 38.04 -24.04
C SER A 3 18.20 37.97 -23.34
N SER A 4 17.14 38.35 -24.05
CA SER A 4 15.77 38.20 -23.56
C SER A 4 15.52 36.70 -23.39
N ILE A 5 15.49 36.25 -22.13
CA ILE A 5 15.05 34.89 -21.78
C ILE A 5 13.56 34.87 -22.10
N SER A 6 13.22 34.42 -23.31
CA SER A 6 11.84 34.24 -23.73
C SER A 6 11.25 33.10 -22.91
N VAL A 7 10.21 33.42 -22.14
CA VAL A 7 9.44 32.39 -21.43
C VAL A 7 8.84 31.48 -22.50
N PRO A 8 9.10 30.16 -22.47
CA PRO A 8 8.57 29.23 -23.45
C PRO A 8 7.05 29.31 -23.47
N SER A 9 6.45 29.26 -24.67
CA SER A 9 5.00 29.20 -24.77
C SER A 9 4.49 27.89 -24.15
N LEU A 10 3.26 27.90 -23.63
CA LEU A 10 2.60 26.71 -23.11
C LEU A 10 2.62 25.56 -24.13
N PHE A 11 2.51 25.89 -25.41
CA PHE A 11 2.62 24.93 -26.51
C PHE A 11 3.98 24.23 -26.56
N ILE A 12 5.09 24.99 -26.47
CA ILE A 12 6.45 24.42 -26.44
C ILE A 12 6.62 23.49 -25.22
N ILE A 13 6.10 23.90 -24.07
CA ILE A 13 6.13 23.09 -22.84
C ILE A 13 5.37 21.77 -23.03
N LEU A 14 4.17 21.81 -23.62
CA LEU A 14 3.36 20.62 -23.90
C LEU A 14 4.03 19.68 -24.92
N VAL A 15 4.65 20.24 -25.96
CA VAL A 15 5.42 19.46 -26.96
C VAL A 15 6.61 18.77 -26.31
N ILE A 16 7.35 19.46 -25.44
CA ILE A 16 8.46 18.85 -24.68
C ILE A 16 7.94 17.71 -23.80
N PHE A 17 6.84 17.90 -23.07
CA PHE A 17 6.25 16.82 -22.26
C PHE A 17 5.83 15.62 -23.10
N ALA A 18 5.24 15.84 -24.27
CA ALA A 18 4.85 14.76 -25.19
C ALA A 18 6.07 14.01 -25.76
N LEU A 19 7.11 14.74 -26.18
CA LEU A 19 8.35 14.16 -26.73
C LEU A 19 9.13 13.36 -25.69
N VAL A 20 9.16 13.82 -24.44
CA VAL A 20 9.82 13.13 -23.32
C VAL A 20 9.01 11.91 -22.84
N LYS A 21 7.82 11.63 -23.43
CA LYS A 21 6.84 10.66 -22.90
C LYS A 21 6.59 10.88 -21.40
N PHE A 22 6.58 12.15 -20.99
CA PHE A 22 6.32 12.52 -19.62
C PHE A 22 4.83 12.28 -19.34
N ASP A 23 4.51 11.09 -18.86
CA ASP A 23 3.14 10.71 -18.52
C ASP A 23 2.73 11.46 -17.25
N TYR A 24 2.09 12.61 -17.41
CA TYR A 24 1.54 13.41 -16.31
C TYR A 24 0.45 12.64 -15.53
N ASN A 25 -0.08 11.53 -16.07
CA ASN A 25 -0.91 10.60 -15.31
C ASN A 25 -0.04 9.71 -14.40
N THR A 26 0.51 10.34 -13.37
CA THR A 26 1.05 9.67 -12.17
C THR A 26 0.01 8.78 -11.44
N HIS A 27 -1.25 8.81 -11.88
CA HIS A 27 -2.35 7.97 -11.40
C HIS A 27 -2.76 6.84 -12.37
N LYS A 28 -1.86 6.36 -13.23
CA LYS A 28 -2.18 5.16 -14.02
C LYS A 28 -2.26 3.94 -13.08
N LYS A 29 -3.47 3.60 -12.64
CA LYS A 29 -3.73 2.36 -11.90
C LYS A 29 -3.13 1.19 -12.67
N LEU A 30 -2.42 0.32 -11.95
CA LEU A 30 -1.95 -0.96 -12.46
C LEU A 30 -3.12 -1.69 -13.14
N ASN A 31 -2.97 -1.99 -14.43
CA ASN A 31 -3.96 -2.77 -15.16
C ASN A 31 -3.60 -4.26 -15.00
N PRO A 32 -4.41 -5.05 -14.28
CA PRO A 32 -4.09 -6.46 -14.04
C PRO A 32 -3.97 -7.29 -15.32
N LYS A 33 -4.59 -6.85 -16.44
CA LYS A 33 -4.48 -7.53 -17.74
C LYS A 33 -3.08 -7.45 -18.36
N ASN A 34 -2.28 -6.47 -17.93
CA ASN A 34 -0.92 -6.27 -18.42
C ASN A 34 0.12 -6.88 -17.47
N LEU A 35 -0.31 -7.52 -16.38
CA LEU A 35 0.58 -8.12 -15.39
C LEU A 35 0.76 -9.61 -15.66
N THR A 36 2.00 -10.07 -15.52
CA THR A 36 2.40 -11.47 -15.62
C THR A 36 2.74 -11.99 -14.23
N PRO A 37 2.75 -13.32 -13.99
CA PRO A 37 3.21 -13.89 -12.72
C PRO A 37 4.57 -13.36 -12.25
N LYS A 38 5.49 -13.08 -13.18
CA LYS A 38 6.82 -12.53 -12.88
C LYS A 38 6.74 -11.15 -12.22
N HIS A 39 5.84 -10.28 -12.65
CA HIS A 39 5.69 -8.96 -12.04
C HIS A 39 5.22 -9.03 -10.59
N PHE A 40 4.40 -10.01 -10.23
CA PHE A 40 4.00 -10.21 -8.83
C PHE A 40 5.15 -10.73 -7.97
N PHE A 41 5.99 -11.60 -8.53
CA PHE A 41 7.21 -12.06 -7.88
C PHE A 41 8.18 -10.89 -7.63
N GLU A 42 8.49 -10.12 -8.67
CA GLU A 42 9.35 -8.92 -8.60
C GLU A 42 8.80 -7.91 -7.58
N PHE A 43 7.48 -7.70 -7.56
CA PHE A 43 6.84 -6.86 -6.54
C PHE A 43 7.06 -7.40 -5.13
N GLY A 44 6.97 -8.72 -4.93
CA GLY A 44 7.28 -9.38 -3.67
C GLY A 44 8.74 -9.15 -3.22
N GLU A 45 9.70 -9.24 -4.14
CA GLU A 45 11.11 -8.94 -3.87
C GLU A 45 11.30 -7.47 -3.46
N VAL A 46 10.68 -6.54 -4.18
CA VAL A 46 10.72 -5.10 -3.85
C VAL A 46 10.12 -4.84 -2.47
N LEU A 47 8.99 -5.47 -2.15
CA LEU A 47 8.33 -5.32 -0.85
C LEU A 47 9.21 -5.87 0.29
N ALA A 48 9.84 -7.03 0.09
CA ALA A 48 10.75 -7.64 1.05
C ALA A 48 11.99 -6.75 1.29
N ASN A 49 12.65 -6.30 0.21
CA ASN A 49 13.82 -5.43 0.31
C ASN A 49 13.48 -4.09 1.00
N SER A 50 12.34 -3.49 0.67
CA SER A 50 11.85 -2.28 1.33
C SER A 50 11.65 -2.49 2.83
N THR A 51 11.08 -3.64 3.22
CA THR A 51 10.90 -4.02 4.62
C THR A 51 12.25 -4.14 5.33
N ILE A 52 13.24 -4.79 4.71
CA ILE A 52 14.59 -4.96 5.27
C ILE A 52 15.27 -3.60 5.46
N LEU A 53 15.15 -2.68 4.49
CA LEU A 53 15.73 -1.34 4.57
C LEU A 53 15.11 -0.50 5.69
N ALA A 54 13.80 -0.65 5.95
CA ALA A 54 13.11 0.03 7.04
C ALA A 54 13.65 -0.36 8.44
N LYS A 55 14.44 -1.44 8.57
CA LYS A 55 14.98 -1.92 9.85
C LYS A 55 15.69 -0.84 10.66
N HIS A 56 16.45 0.04 10.01
CA HIS A 56 17.20 1.09 10.71
C HIS A 56 16.26 2.06 11.43
N GLU A 57 15.22 2.52 10.74
CA GLU A 57 14.20 3.42 11.29
C GLU A 57 13.41 2.72 12.40
N LEU A 58 13.02 1.46 12.17
CA LEU A 58 12.28 0.67 13.16
C LEU A 58 13.09 0.36 14.41
N LYS A 59 14.42 0.39 14.36
CA LYS A 59 15.27 0.15 15.53
C LYS A 59 15.04 1.21 16.61
N ALA A 60 14.74 2.45 16.24
CA ALA A 60 14.40 3.52 17.17
C ALA A 60 13.10 3.24 17.93
N HIS A 61 12.17 2.52 17.28
CA HIS A 61 10.84 2.18 17.81
C HIS A 61 10.71 0.71 18.20
N LYS A 62 11.84 0.01 18.37
CA LYS A 62 11.87 -1.44 18.63
C LYS A 62 11.01 -1.83 19.84
N LYS A 63 11.03 -1.01 20.91
CA LYS A 63 10.22 -1.26 22.12
C LYS A 63 8.72 -1.33 21.82
N SER A 64 8.22 -0.43 20.99
CA SER A 64 6.81 -0.41 20.57
C SER A 64 6.45 -1.61 19.67
N LEU A 65 7.43 -2.22 19.00
CA LEU A 65 7.20 -3.47 18.26
C LEU A 65 7.26 -4.73 19.14
N GLU A 66 7.98 -4.68 20.27
CA GLU A 66 8.14 -5.83 21.17
C GLU A 66 7.13 -5.85 22.32
N ALA A 67 6.72 -4.67 22.80
CA ALA A 67 5.79 -4.50 23.90
C ALA A 67 5.02 -3.16 23.76
N PRO A 68 4.14 -3.03 22.75
CA PRO A 68 3.30 -1.84 22.56
C PRO A 68 2.33 -1.64 23.73
N ALA A 69 1.99 -0.39 24.04
CA ALA A 69 0.96 -0.07 25.02
C ALA A 69 -0.47 -0.23 24.43
N SER A 70 -0.62 -0.13 23.11
CA SER A 70 -1.90 -0.37 22.42
C SER A 70 -1.72 -0.92 21.01
N LEU A 71 -2.80 -1.43 20.42
CA LEU A 71 -2.80 -1.91 19.03
C LEU A 71 -2.52 -0.75 18.05
N GLU A 72 -3.01 0.45 18.34
CA GLU A 72 -2.75 1.64 17.52
C GLU A 72 -1.27 2.01 17.51
N GLU A 73 -0.61 2.01 18.68
CA GLU A 73 0.84 2.28 18.79
C GLU A 73 1.64 1.25 18.00
N TYR A 74 1.27 -0.02 18.13
CA TYR A 74 1.89 -1.11 17.41
C TYR A 74 1.81 -0.92 15.90
N CYS A 75 0.61 -0.65 15.39
CA CYS A 75 0.37 -0.46 13.95
C CYS A 75 1.04 0.80 13.40
N ALA A 76 1.09 1.88 14.19
CA ALA A 76 1.73 3.13 13.79
C ALA A 76 3.23 2.98 13.54
N THR A 77 3.84 1.94 14.11
CA THR A 77 5.27 1.65 13.97
C THR A 77 5.59 0.85 12.70
N PHE A 78 4.61 0.30 12.00
CA PHE A 78 4.88 -0.58 10.87
C PHE A 78 5.43 0.12 9.62
N PRO A 79 6.25 -0.58 8.80
CA PRO A 79 6.60 -0.11 7.48
C PRO A 79 5.36 0.19 6.64
N LEU A 80 5.25 1.43 6.18
CA LEU A 80 4.10 1.89 5.41
C LEU A 80 3.88 1.05 4.13
N CYS A 81 4.95 0.55 3.51
CA CYS A 81 4.87 -0.30 2.33
C CYS A 81 4.05 -1.58 2.58
N LEU A 82 4.25 -2.25 3.72
CA LEU A 82 3.50 -3.45 4.09
C LEU A 82 2.05 -3.11 4.45
N VAL A 83 1.85 -2.04 5.21
CA VAL A 83 0.51 -1.59 5.61
C VAL A 83 -0.33 -1.27 4.38
N GLN A 84 0.18 -0.47 3.44
CA GLN A 84 -0.53 -0.10 2.22
C GLN A 84 -0.76 -1.29 1.28
N PHE A 85 0.22 -2.21 1.20
CA PHE A 85 0.05 -3.42 0.40
C PHE A 85 -1.12 -4.28 0.90
N TYR A 86 -1.14 -4.61 2.20
CA TYR A 86 -2.19 -5.45 2.77
C TYR A 86 -3.53 -4.72 2.85
N ASP A 87 -3.54 -3.41 3.07
CA ASP A 87 -4.78 -2.62 3.00
C ASP A 87 -5.39 -2.68 1.59
N GLY A 88 -4.60 -2.37 0.56
CA GLY A 88 -5.04 -2.44 -0.83
C GLY A 88 -5.56 -3.84 -1.20
N LEU A 89 -4.85 -4.89 -0.79
CA LEU A 89 -5.25 -6.28 -1.03
C LEU A 89 -6.56 -6.64 -0.31
N LEU A 90 -6.62 -6.48 1.01
CA LEU A 90 -7.76 -6.92 1.81
C LEU A 90 -8.99 -6.08 1.55
N THR A 91 -8.86 -4.75 1.49
CA THR A 91 -9.98 -3.86 1.20
C THR A 91 -10.59 -4.16 -0.16
N THR A 92 -9.78 -4.42 -1.20
CA THR A 92 -10.28 -4.84 -2.52
C THR A 92 -11.05 -6.16 -2.46
N LEU A 93 -10.55 -7.16 -1.72
CA LEU A 93 -11.21 -8.45 -1.57
C LEU A 93 -12.56 -8.33 -0.82
N TYR A 94 -12.57 -7.61 0.31
CA TYR A 94 -13.77 -7.41 1.11
C TYR A 94 -14.83 -6.59 0.38
N GLU A 95 -14.44 -5.51 -0.29
CA GLU A 95 -15.33 -4.72 -1.12
C GLU A 95 -15.92 -5.53 -2.26
N THR A 96 -15.10 -6.32 -2.96
CA THR A 96 -15.58 -7.16 -4.07
C THR A 96 -16.58 -8.19 -3.58
N LYS A 97 -16.31 -8.84 -2.43
CA LYS A 97 -17.24 -9.77 -1.79
C LYS A 97 -18.53 -9.08 -1.39
N LYS A 98 -18.44 -7.90 -0.78
CA LYS A 98 -19.59 -7.10 -0.37
C LYS A 98 -20.45 -6.70 -1.57
N ARG A 99 -19.85 -6.18 -2.65
CA ARG A 99 -20.59 -5.79 -3.87
C ARG A 99 -21.42 -6.94 -4.44
N LYS A 100 -20.91 -8.18 -4.39
CA LYS A 100 -21.67 -9.37 -4.79
C LYS A 100 -22.85 -9.65 -3.86
N LEU A 101 -22.62 -9.61 -2.54
CA LEU A 101 -23.66 -9.82 -1.53
C LEU A 101 -24.74 -8.75 -1.56
N ASP A 102 -24.36 -7.48 -1.69
CA ASP A 102 -25.30 -6.35 -1.73
C ASP A 102 -26.19 -6.42 -2.98
N ARG A 103 -25.62 -6.84 -4.13
CA ARG A 103 -26.43 -7.14 -5.33
C ARG A 103 -27.47 -8.21 -5.03
N GLN A 104 -27.10 -9.32 -4.39
CA GLN A 104 -28.04 -10.38 -3.99
C GLN A 104 -29.11 -9.88 -3.01
N LYS A 105 -28.71 -9.14 -1.97
CA LYS A 105 -29.63 -8.59 -0.97
C LYS A 105 -30.61 -7.57 -1.53
N LYS A 106 -30.19 -6.79 -2.54
CA LYS A 106 -31.08 -5.87 -3.26
C LYS A 106 -32.23 -6.61 -3.95
N TYR A 107 -31.99 -7.80 -4.50
CA TYR A 107 -33.07 -8.65 -5.04
C TYR A 107 -34.07 -9.07 -3.96
N TYR A 108 -33.60 -9.34 -2.73
CA TYR A 108 -34.44 -9.73 -1.59
C TYR A 108 -34.89 -8.57 -0.69
N LYS A 109 -34.73 -7.30 -1.12
CA LYS A 109 -35.08 -6.08 -0.36
C LYS A 109 -34.47 -6.00 1.05
N GLN A 110 -33.28 -6.57 1.25
CA GLN A 110 -32.56 -6.51 2.52
C GLN A 110 -31.56 -5.34 2.55
N GLN A 111 -31.34 -4.75 3.73
CA GLN A 111 -30.37 -3.66 3.85
C GLN A 111 -28.90 -4.15 3.75
N PRO A 112 -28.04 -3.43 3.00
CA PRO A 112 -26.60 -3.66 3.00
C PRO A 112 -25.98 -3.43 4.38
N LYS A 113 -25.02 -4.28 4.78
CA LYS A 113 -24.25 -4.07 6.02
C LYS A 113 -22.96 -3.30 5.69
N PRO A 114 -22.51 -2.32 6.50
CA PRO A 114 -21.21 -1.68 6.30
C PRO A 114 -20.06 -2.69 6.41
N LEU A 115 -18.93 -2.38 5.77
CA LEU A 115 -17.70 -3.15 5.95
C LEU A 115 -17.18 -2.93 7.37
N ASN A 116 -16.67 -4.00 7.98
CA ASN A 116 -16.01 -3.90 9.28
C ASN A 116 -14.52 -3.60 9.03
N TYR A 117 -14.17 -2.31 9.00
CA TYR A 117 -12.78 -1.87 8.79
C TYR A 117 -11.87 -2.25 9.95
N GLU A 118 -12.38 -2.28 11.19
CA GLU A 118 -11.63 -2.73 12.36
C GLU A 118 -11.12 -4.19 12.18
N LYS A 119 -11.96 -5.05 11.61
CA LYS A 119 -11.56 -6.42 11.26
C LYS A 119 -10.46 -6.45 10.20
N ILE A 120 -10.53 -5.56 9.20
CA ILE A 120 -9.50 -5.45 8.15
C ILE A 120 -8.18 -4.99 8.79
N THR A 121 -8.21 -3.94 9.61
CA THR A 121 -7.04 -3.44 10.34
C THR A 121 -6.40 -4.55 11.17
N LYS A 122 -7.16 -5.31 11.96
CA LYS A 122 -6.63 -6.44 12.74
C LYS A 122 -5.94 -7.50 11.87
N GLN A 123 -6.48 -7.79 10.68
CA GLN A 123 -5.86 -8.72 9.74
C GLN A 123 -4.59 -8.16 9.12
N ILE A 124 -4.58 -6.88 8.74
CA ILE A 124 -3.35 -6.19 8.30
C ILE A 124 -2.30 -6.29 9.38
N THR A 125 -2.66 -5.98 10.64
CA THR A 125 -1.74 -6.06 11.77
C THR A 125 -1.13 -7.44 11.88
N PHE A 126 -1.95 -8.48 11.86
CA PHE A 126 -1.47 -9.86 11.94
C PHE A 126 -0.50 -10.21 10.81
N PHE A 127 -0.85 -9.92 9.54
CA PHE A 127 0.03 -10.22 8.42
C PHE A 127 1.34 -9.44 8.45
N VAL A 128 1.30 -8.15 8.78
CA VAL A 128 2.52 -7.34 8.90
C VAL A 128 3.42 -7.90 9.99
N SER A 129 2.84 -8.30 11.14
CA SER A 129 3.59 -8.86 12.27
C SER A 129 4.35 -10.13 11.88
N ILE A 130 3.70 -11.05 11.15
CA ILE A 130 4.35 -12.25 10.62
C ILE A 130 5.55 -11.90 9.73
N ILE A 131 5.39 -10.94 8.82
CA ILE A 131 6.47 -10.52 7.92
C ILE A 131 7.63 -9.91 8.71
N LEU A 132 7.34 -9.07 9.72
CA LEU A 132 8.38 -8.49 10.57
C LEU A 132 9.13 -9.56 11.39
N ASN A 133 8.43 -10.57 11.89
CA ASN A 133 9.04 -11.71 12.57
C ASN A 133 10.02 -12.47 11.66
N ILE A 134 9.66 -12.66 10.38
CA ILE A 134 10.54 -13.30 9.40
C ILE A 134 11.74 -12.40 9.07
N ALA A 135 11.51 -11.12 8.81
CA ALA A 135 12.54 -10.18 8.37
C ALA A 135 13.57 -9.85 9.47
N PHE A 136 13.15 -9.75 10.73
CA PHE A 136 13.99 -9.28 11.84
C PHE A 136 14.22 -10.35 12.90
N LYS A 137 14.94 -11.39 12.51
CA LYS A 137 15.37 -12.46 13.42
C LYS A 137 15.98 -11.90 14.71
N GLY A 138 15.46 -12.37 15.85
CA GLY A 138 15.91 -11.96 17.20
C GLY A 138 15.20 -10.73 17.77
N TRP A 139 14.28 -10.10 17.04
CA TRP A 139 13.35 -9.14 17.61
C TRP A 139 12.17 -9.91 18.19
N LYS A 140 11.73 -9.54 19.40
CA LYS A 140 10.59 -10.15 20.08
C LYS A 140 9.30 -9.48 19.64
N ILE A 141 8.99 -9.52 18.34
CA ILE A 141 7.79 -8.87 17.80
C ILE A 141 6.56 -9.36 18.57
N TRP A 142 5.75 -8.42 19.05
CA TRP A 142 4.70 -8.67 20.04
C TRP A 142 3.66 -9.70 19.59
N LEU A 143 3.26 -9.63 18.33
CA LEU A 143 2.32 -10.55 17.72
C LEU A 143 3.10 -11.47 16.75
N PRO A 144 2.95 -12.80 16.84
CA PRO A 144 3.61 -13.74 15.93
C PRO A 144 3.11 -13.62 14.48
#